data_AF-A0A9J5ZS33-F1
#
_entry.id   AF-A0A9J5ZS33-F1
#
_cell.length_a   1.000
_cell.length_b   1.000
_cell.length_c   1.000
_cell.angle_alpha   90.00
_cell.angle_beta   90.00
_cell.angle_gamma   90.00
#
_symmetry.space_group_name_H-M   'P 1'
#
loop_
_entity.id
_entity.type
_entity.pdbx_description
1 polymer ?
#
loop_
_entity_poly.entity_id
_entity_poly.type
_entity_poly.pdbx_seq_one_letter_code
_entity_poly.pdbx_strand_id
1 'polypeptide(L)'
;MYIPTLEKAFDFKNYVSLEFNKLQGYPKKNSDVLIEERDWNQTNTSYSGFEIYEWNLDGLTDRQLTILVHRMLMYATICKNVKNTDINICKMRIEGFTGQLRG
;
A
#
# COMPACT_ATOMS: atom_id res chain seq x y z
N MET A 1 -24.51 -19.40 -22.85
CA MET A 1 -23.07 -19.16 -22.65
C MET A 1 -22.94 -18.44 -21.31
N TYR A 2 -22.51 -19.16 -20.26
CA TYR A 2 -22.38 -18.60 -18.90
C TYR A 2 -20.97 -18.02 -18.79
N ILE A 3 -20.85 -16.69 -18.68
CA ILE A 3 -19.58 -16.04 -18.35
C ILE A 3 -19.49 -16.14 -16.83
N PRO A 4 -18.56 -16.93 -16.25
CA PRO A 4 -18.40 -16.95 -14.81
C PRO A 4 -17.97 -15.56 -14.38
N THR A 5 -18.79 -14.97 -13.52
CA THR A 5 -18.59 -13.71 -12.83
C THR A 5 -17.18 -13.62 -12.25
N LEU A 6 -16.67 -12.40 -12.19
CA LEU A 6 -15.42 -11.96 -11.55
C LEU A 6 -15.42 -12.19 -10.02
N GLU A 7 -15.88 -13.36 -9.56
CA GLU A 7 -16.12 -13.73 -8.15
C GLU A 7 -15.01 -14.61 -7.58
N LYS A 8 -13.76 -14.38 -7.99
CA LYS A 8 -12.64 -14.62 -7.08
C LYS A 8 -12.11 -13.26 -6.68
N ALA A 9 -12.81 -12.62 -5.75
CA ALA A 9 -12.26 -11.49 -5.03
C ALA A 9 -10.89 -11.91 -4.51
N PHE A 10 -9.84 -11.18 -4.89
CA PHE A 10 -8.49 -11.43 -4.45
C PHE A 10 -8.48 -11.48 -2.91
N ASP A 11 -8.13 -12.64 -2.35
CA ASP A 11 -8.11 -12.83 -0.90
C ASP A 11 -6.85 -12.20 -0.32
N PHE A 12 -6.96 -10.89 -0.08
CA PHE A 12 -5.90 -10.06 0.45
C PHE A 12 -5.38 -10.58 1.80
N LYS A 13 -6.26 -11.15 2.64
CA LYS A 13 -5.90 -11.64 3.98
C LYS A 13 -4.97 -12.84 3.87
N ASN A 14 -5.31 -13.79 3.01
CA ASN A 14 -4.47 -14.96 2.78
C ASN A 14 -3.15 -14.59 2.09
N TYR A 15 -3.16 -13.66 1.14
CA TYR A 15 -1.94 -13.17 0.50
C TYR A 15 -0.97 -12.52 1.50
N VAL A 16 -1.46 -11.57 2.31
CA VAL A 16 -0.63 -10.90 3.33
C VAL A 16 -0.08 -11.90 4.35
N SER A 17 -0.91 -12.86 4.78
CA SER A 17 -0.48 -13.89 5.73
C SER A 17 0.61 -14.79 5.15
N LEU A 18 0.52 -15.13 3.87
CA LEU A 18 1.55 -15.91 3.17
C LEU A 18 2.87 -15.14 3.07
N GLU A 19 2.82 -13.86 2.68
CA GLU A 19 4.02 -13.02 2.57
C GLU A 19 4.70 -12.79 3.92
N PHE A 20 3.93 -12.54 4.99
CA PHE A 20 4.48 -12.43 6.35
C PHE A 20 5.16 -13.71 6.82
N ASN A 21 4.58 -14.88 6.52
CA ASN A 21 5.16 -16.16 6.90
C ASN A 21 6.46 -16.47 6.14
N LYS A 22 6.60 -16.00 4.90
CA LYS A 22 7.87 -16.10 4.17
C LYS A 22 8.99 -15.35 4.88
N LEU A 23 8.68 -14.20 5.51
CA LEU A 23 9.66 -13.37 6.23
C LEU A 23 10.23 -14.02 7.50
N GLN A 24 9.56 -15.01 8.10
CA GLN A 24 10.02 -15.72 9.30
C GLN A 24 11.28 -16.58 9.05
N GLY A 25 11.54 -16.97 7.80
CA GLY A 25 12.67 -17.83 7.43
C GLY A 25 13.92 -17.09 6.91
N TYR A 26 13.86 -15.76 6.71
CA TYR A 26 14.99 -15.02 6.17
C TYR A 26 15.99 -14.61 7.26
N PRO A 27 17.31 -14.68 6.99
CA PRO A 27 18.31 -14.18 7.91
C PRO A 27 18.03 -12.71 8.23
N LYS A 28 18.14 -12.37 9.52
CA LYS A 28 17.84 -11.03 10.04
C LYS A 28 18.69 -10.00 9.28
N LYS A 29 18.04 -9.05 8.61
CA LYS A 29 18.71 -8.00 7.83
C LYS A 29 19.75 -7.24 8.67
N ASN A 30 20.91 -6.97 8.07
CA ASN A 30 21.98 -6.17 8.67
C ASN A 30 21.46 -4.80 9.09
N SER A 31 22.00 -4.25 10.19
CA SER A 31 21.58 -2.98 10.81
C SER A 31 21.48 -1.82 9.82
N ASP A 32 22.38 -1.76 8.85
CA ASP A 32 22.50 -0.62 7.94
C ASP A 32 21.33 -0.56 6.95
N VAL A 33 20.89 -1.73 6.45
CA VAL A 33 19.69 -1.85 5.60
C VAL A 33 18.42 -1.50 6.38
N LEU A 34 18.41 -1.75 7.69
CA LEU A 34 17.28 -1.39 8.55
C LEU A 34 17.20 0.12 8.80
N ILE A 35 18.32 0.85 8.79
CA ILE A 35 18.37 2.30 8.98
C ILE A 35 17.76 3.02 7.77
N GLU A 36 18.19 2.68 6.54
CA GLU A 36 17.65 3.29 5.33
C GLU A 36 16.14 3.03 5.15
N GLU A 37 15.68 1.82 5.48
CA GLU A 37 14.25 1.49 5.45
C GLU A 37 13.44 2.21 6.54
N ARG A 38 14.08 2.56 7.67
CA ARG A 38 13.44 3.30 8.76
C ARG A 38 13.19 4.74 8.37
N ASP A 39 14.12 5.37 7.66
CA ASP A 39 14.03 6.79 7.31
C ASP A 39 12.99 7.05 6.23
N TRP A 40 12.88 6.18 5.23
CA TRP A 40 11.79 6.27 4.23
C TRP A 40 10.39 5.99 4.84
N ASN A 41 10.31 5.17 5.88
CA ASN A 41 9.03 4.75 6.45
C ASN A 41 8.39 5.76 7.43
N GLN A 42 9.07 6.84 7.82
CA GLN A 42 8.66 7.67 8.96
C GLN A 42 7.62 8.77 8.70
N THR A 43 7.32 9.12 7.45
CA THR A 43 6.57 10.35 7.15
C THR A 43 5.07 10.30 7.44
N ASN A 44 4.40 9.14 7.34
CA ASN A 44 2.95 9.03 7.54
C ASN A 44 2.59 7.89 8.51
N THR A 45 2.67 8.17 9.81
CA THR A 45 2.29 7.21 10.89
C THR A 45 0.78 7.16 11.15
N SER A 46 0.01 8.09 10.57
CA SER A 46 -1.45 8.13 10.63
C SER A 46 -2.04 8.68 9.33
N TYR A 47 -3.32 8.42 9.10
CA TYR A 47 -4.06 8.91 7.93
C TYR A 47 -5.38 9.55 8.36
N SER A 48 -5.72 10.65 7.72
CA SER A 48 -7.03 11.31 7.80
C SER A 48 -7.87 10.97 6.57
N GLY A 49 -9.17 10.73 6.74
CA GLY A 49 -10.09 10.49 5.63
C GLY A 49 -10.52 11.76 4.89
N PHE A 50 -10.03 12.93 5.30
CA PHE A 50 -10.41 14.24 4.75
C PHE A 50 -9.29 14.89 3.93
N GLU A 51 -8.09 14.32 3.96
CA GLU A 51 -6.89 14.87 3.33
C GLU A 51 -6.42 13.97 2.19
N ILE A 52 -5.75 14.57 1.21
CA ILE A 52 -5.07 13.88 0.12
C ILE A 52 -3.61 13.72 0.51
N TYR A 53 -3.10 12.49 0.42
CA TYR A 53 -1.70 12.17 0.68
C TYR A 53 -0.98 11.90 -0.63
N GLU A 54 0.27 12.34 -0.71
CA GLU A 54 1.14 12.08 -1.85
C GLU A 54 1.68 10.64 -1.82
N TRP A 55 1.66 10.00 -2.99
CA TRP A 55 2.14 8.66 -3.24
C TRP A 55 3.21 8.69 -4.34
N ASN A 56 4.42 9.13 -3.99
CA ASN A 56 5.54 9.22 -4.92
C ASN A 56 6.13 7.83 -5.24
N LEU A 57 6.16 7.48 -6.52
CA LEU A 57 6.69 6.22 -7.03
C LEU A 57 8.18 6.25 -7.42
N ASP A 58 8.77 7.44 -7.53
CA ASP A 58 10.12 7.62 -8.06
C ASP A 58 11.18 6.90 -7.22
N GLY A 59 12.06 6.16 -7.90
CA GLY A 59 13.23 5.54 -7.29
C GLY A 59 12.93 4.45 -6.25
N LEU A 60 11.66 4.04 -6.09
CA LEU A 60 11.28 3.01 -5.13
C LEU A 60 11.68 1.61 -5.62
N THR A 61 12.17 0.80 -4.68
CA THR A 61 12.35 -0.65 -4.87
C THR A 61 11.01 -1.39 -4.79
N ASP A 62 10.95 -2.63 -5.31
CA ASP A 62 9.74 -3.47 -5.24
C ASP A 62 9.18 -3.63 -3.82
N ARG A 63 10.08 -3.74 -2.83
CA ARG A 63 9.68 -3.79 -1.42
C ARG A 63 9.03 -2.49 -0.96
N GLN A 64 9.62 -1.34 -1.31
CA GLN A 64 9.05 -0.03 -0.95
C GLN A 64 7.71 0.20 -1.67
N LEU A 65 7.58 -0.20 -2.93
CA LEU A 65 6.31 -0.18 -3.67
C LEU A 65 5.24 -1.04 -2.96
N THR A 66 5.60 -2.23 -2.49
CA THR A 66 4.69 -3.10 -1.72
C THR A 66 4.20 -2.41 -0.44
N ILE A 67 5.10 -1.73 0.27
CA ILE A 67 4.74 -0.97 1.49
C ILE A 67 3.85 0.24 1.13
N LEU A 68 4.14 0.95 0.04
CA LEU A 68 3.35 2.07 -0.44
C LEU A 68 1.91 1.64 -0.78
N VAL A 69 1.76 0.51 -1.49
CA VAL A 69 0.44 -0.08 -1.78
C VAL A 69 -0.31 -0.45 -0.50
N HIS A 70 0.37 -1.04 0.47
CA HIS A 70 -0.23 -1.35 1.77
C HIS A 70 -0.73 -0.09 2.48
N ARG A 71 0.03 1.01 2.42
CA ARG A 71 -0.35 2.32 2.97
C ARG A 71 -1.58 2.91 2.29
N MET A 72 -1.64 2.86 0.95
CA MET A 72 -2.83 3.29 0.20
C MET A 72 -4.08 2.53 0.62
N LEU A 73 -3.95 1.23 0.91
CA LEU A 73 -5.07 0.41 1.39
C LEU A 73 -5.51 0.78 2.80
N MET A 74 -4.57 1.07 3.70
CA MET A 74 -4.91 1.60 5.03
C MET A 74 -5.66 2.93 4.91
N TYR A 75 -5.17 3.86 4.10
CA TYR A 75 -5.85 5.14 3.81
C TYR A 75 -7.26 4.92 3.25
N ALA A 76 -7.45 3.98 2.32
CA ALA A 76 -8.76 3.63 1.79
C ALA A 76 -9.76 3.21 2.89
N THR A 77 -9.28 2.39 3.82
CA THR A 77 -10.06 1.91 4.97
C THR A 77 -10.48 3.09 5.86
N ILE A 78 -9.56 4.01 6.15
CA ILE A 78 -9.87 5.22 6.92
C ILE A 78 -10.91 6.09 6.21
N CYS A 79 -10.75 6.31 4.91
CA CYS A 79 -11.72 7.07 4.13
C CYS A 79 -13.12 6.43 4.15
N LYS A 80 -13.17 5.10 4.07
CA LYS A 80 -14.44 4.37 4.16
C LYS A 80 -15.08 4.49 5.55
N ASN A 81 -14.26 4.48 6.61
CA ASN A 81 -14.73 4.64 7.98
C ASN A 81 -15.35 6.02 8.23
N VAL A 82 -14.86 7.09 7.59
CA VAL A 82 -15.47 8.43 7.66
C VAL A 82 -16.66 8.60 6.69
N LYS A 83 -17.15 7.51 6.09
CA LYS A 83 -18.29 7.47 5.16
C LYS A 83 -18.07 8.24 3.85
N ASN A 84 -16.83 8.35 3.37
CA ASN A 84 -16.60 8.82 2.01
C ASN A 84 -17.21 7.86 0.97
N THR A 85 -17.66 8.43 -0.15
CA THR A 85 -18.14 7.66 -1.30
C THR A 85 -16.96 7.02 -2.03
N ASP A 86 -17.16 5.84 -2.63
CA ASP A 86 -16.07 5.14 -3.33
C ASP A 86 -15.51 5.97 -4.49
N ILE A 87 -16.37 6.75 -5.16
CA ILE A 87 -15.95 7.71 -6.20
C ILE A 87 -14.99 8.76 -5.61
N ASN A 88 -15.30 9.32 -4.43
CA ASN A 88 -14.43 10.30 -3.79
C ASN A 88 -13.10 9.69 -3.34
N ILE A 89 -13.14 8.47 -2.77
CA ILE A 89 -11.94 7.73 -2.37
C ILE A 89 -11.01 7.48 -3.56
N CYS A 90 -11.57 7.08 -4.70
CA CYS A 90 -10.81 6.88 -5.93
C CYS A 90 -10.19 8.20 -6.43
N LYS A 91 -10.95 9.30 -6.44
CA LYS A 91 -10.44 10.62 -6.85
C LYS A 91 -9.27 11.07 -5.98
N MET A 92 -9.43 11.05 -4.67
CA MET A 92 -8.38 11.44 -3.73
C MET A 92 -7.10 10.58 -3.90
N ARG A 93 -7.25 9.28 -4.18
CA ARG A 93 -6.09 8.41 -4.41
C ARG A 93 -5.39 8.73 -5.73
N ILE A 94 -6.15 8.98 -6.80
CA ILE A 94 -5.62 9.34 -8.12
C ILE A 94 -4.88 10.69 -8.04
N GLU A 95 -5.46 11.67 -7.37
CA GLU A 95 -4.88 13.01 -7.18
C GLU A 95 -3.57 12.99 -6.38
N GLY A 96 -3.39 12.00 -5.51
CA GLY A 96 -2.17 11.82 -4.73
C GLY A 96 -1.00 11.17 -5.47
N PHE A 97 -1.19 10.57 -6.65
CA PHE A 97 -0.09 9.88 -7.35
C PHE A 97 0.92 10.86 -7.95
N THR A 98 2.20 10.61 -7.69
CA THR A 98 3.33 11.35 -8.27
C THR A 98 4.46 10.39 -8.65
N GLY A 99 5.40 10.87 -9.49
CA GLY A 99 6.54 10.08 -9.95
C GLY A 99 6.21 9.06 -11.04
N GLN A 100 7.23 8.30 -11.45
CA GLN A 100 7.16 7.27 -12.48
C GLN A 100 7.70 5.94 -11.95
N LEU A 101 7.10 4.85 -12.41
CA LEU A 101 7.67 3.53 -12.18
C LEU A 101 8.99 3.42 -12.93
N ARG A 102 9.94 2.76 -12.29
CA ARG A 102 11.23 2.43 -12.90
C ARG A 102 11.01 1.39 -14.01
N GLY A 103 11.55 1.66 -15.19
CA GLY A 103 11.50 0.77 -16.36
C GLY A 103 12.52 -0.36 -16.31
#